data_AF-A0A944RDD6-F1
#
_entry.id   AF-A0A944RDD6-F1
#
_cell.length_a   1.000
_cell.length_b   1.000
_cell.length_c   1.000
_cell.angle_alpha   90.00
_cell.angle_beta   90.00
_cell.angle_gamma   90.00
#
_symmetry.space_group_name_H-M   'P 1'
#
loop_
_entity.id
_entity.type
_entity.pdbx_description
1 polymer ?
#
loop_
_entity_poly.entity_id
_entity_poly.type
_entity_poly.pdbx_seq_one_letter_code
_entity_poly.pdbx_strand_id
1 'polypeptide(L)'
;MAEKKDTGIAKIVFGILGAGTLFFSVFSQILDFLQDTRLTWLLYILGGTSLGVLVFFLKAKFDKNNQEEQKRVRSIVEEENFWGKEFSQWLIINKIDIFDLRINQILAKTKEWGEERIKKLLEENIQIGMTEEMVKLSKGEPMEIIYPDGSLIIENSQWVYQLAKKKMLYIHFEDQIVTRVAE
;
A
#
# COMPACT_ATOMS: atom_id res chain seq x y z
N MET A 1 -4.09 -31.97 17.35
CA MET A 1 -3.54 -31.49 16.06
C MET A 1 -2.67 -30.29 16.39
N ALA A 2 -1.36 -30.40 16.17
CA ALA A 2 -0.37 -29.48 16.74
C ALA A 2 -0.41 -28.10 16.07
N GLU A 3 -0.50 -27.07 16.91
CA GLU A 3 -0.52 -25.66 16.57
C GLU A 3 0.87 -25.26 16.01
N LYS A 4 0.93 -24.93 14.71
CA LYS A 4 2.16 -24.47 14.05
C LYS A 4 2.39 -23.01 14.44
N LYS A 5 3.04 -22.81 15.58
CA LYS A 5 3.36 -21.48 16.14
C LYS A 5 4.30 -20.73 15.19
N ASP A 6 3.91 -19.51 14.87
CA ASP A 6 4.56 -18.64 13.89
C ASP A 6 5.92 -18.14 14.40
N THR A 7 6.97 -18.92 14.13
CA THR A 7 8.34 -18.67 14.63
C THR A 7 9.07 -17.51 13.95
N GLY A 8 8.49 -16.91 12.89
CA GLY A 8 9.11 -15.83 12.12
C GLY A 8 9.17 -14.49 12.85
N ILE A 9 8.04 -14.06 13.42
CA ILE A 9 7.94 -12.79 14.15
C ILE A 9 8.73 -12.86 15.46
N ALA A 10 8.67 -14.00 16.16
CA ALA A 10 9.46 -14.21 17.37
C ALA A 10 10.96 -14.07 17.09
N LYS A 11 11.49 -14.65 16.00
CA LYS A 11 12.92 -14.51 15.64
C LYS A 11 13.32 -13.07 15.31
N ILE A 12 12.46 -12.28 14.68
CA ILE A 12 12.73 -10.86 14.39
C ILE A 12 12.71 -10.04 15.69
N VAL A 13 11.73 -10.27 16.57
CA VAL A 13 11.62 -9.59 17.87
C VAL A 13 12.77 -10.00 18.79
N PHE A 14 13.16 -11.27 18.84
CA PHE A 14 14.34 -11.73 19.57
C PHE A 14 15.66 -11.25 18.94
N GLY A 15 15.72 -11.08 17.62
CA GLY A 15 16.86 -10.48 16.93
C GLY A 15 17.02 -8.99 17.27
N ILE A 16 15.93 -8.24 17.31
CA ILE A 16 15.92 -6.82 17.71
C ILE A 16 16.20 -6.67 19.21
N LEU A 17 15.62 -7.51 20.06
CA LEU A 17 15.88 -7.53 21.51
C LEU A 17 17.33 -7.95 21.81
N GLY A 18 17.84 -8.99 21.13
CA GLY A 18 19.21 -9.49 21.28
C GLY A 18 20.26 -8.48 20.82
N ALA A 19 20.05 -7.86 19.64
CA ALA A 19 20.88 -6.76 19.15
C ALA A 19 20.77 -5.53 20.06
N GLY A 20 19.57 -5.25 20.58
CA GLY A 20 19.32 -4.18 21.56
C GLY A 20 20.08 -4.40 22.86
N THR A 21 20.08 -5.61 23.42
CA THR A 21 20.82 -5.94 24.65
C THR A 21 22.34 -5.89 24.47
N LEU A 22 22.86 -6.34 23.32
CA LEU A 22 24.29 -6.23 23.00
C LEU A 22 24.69 -4.77 22.76
N PHE A 23 23.85 -4.00 22.07
CA PHE A 23 24.07 -2.57 21.89
C PHE A 23 24.06 -1.86 23.25
N PHE A 24 23.12 -2.19 24.14
CA PHE A 24 23.04 -1.58 25.47
C PHE A 24 24.19 -1.99 26.37
N SER A 25 24.67 -3.24 26.33
CA SER A 25 25.80 -3.67 27.16
C SER A 25 27.12 -3.05 26.70
N VAL A 26 27.36 -2.99 25.39
CA VAL A 26 28.54 -2.33 24.82
C VAL A 26 28.46 -0.82 25.04
N PHE A 27 27.29 -0.22 24.87
CA PHE A 27 27.07 1.20 25.12
C PHE A 27 27.25 1.55 26.61
N SER A 28 26.78 0.71 27.53
CA SER A 28 27.01 0.86 28.98
C SER A 28 28.49 0.80 29.31
N GLN A 29 29.24 -0.17 28.78
CA GLN A 29 30.69 -0.29 29.02
C GLN A 29 31.47 0.91 28.46
N ILE A 30 31.06 1.43 27.31
CA ILE A 30 31.64 2.65 26.72
C ILE A 30 31.30 3.88 27.57
N LEU A 31 30.08 3.97 28.11
CA LEU A 31 29.64 5.03 29.01
C LEU A 31 30.43 5.04 30.32
N ASP A 32 30.58 3.87 30.94
CA ASP A 32 31.33 3.71 32.19
C ASP A 32 32.82 4.06 31.97
N PHE A 33 33.42 3.59 30.87
CA PHE A 33 34.79 3.94 30.49
C PHE A 33 35.01 5.44 30.23
N LEU A 34 34.05 6.11 29.58
CA LEU A 34 34.11 7.54 29.27
C LEU A 34 33.84 8.44 30.50
N GLN A 35 33.05 7.96 31.46
CA GLN A 35 32.84 8.64 32.74
C GLN A 35 34.10 8.57 33.62
N ASP A 36 34.74 7.40 33.72
CA ASP A 36 35.96 7.21 34.54
C ASP A 36 37.18 8.01 34.03
N THR A 37 37.27 8.24 32.73
CA THR A 37 38.41 8.96 32.11
C THR A 37 38.29 10.48 32.09
N ARG A 38 37.24 11.07 32.71
CA ARG A 38 36.89 12.50 32.56
C ARG A 38 36.78 12.95 31.09
N LEU A 39 36.44 12.02 30.19
CA LEU A 39 36.23 12.27 28.76
C LEU A 39 34.74 12.48 28.43
N THR A 40 33.93 12.92 29.40
CA THR A 40 32.49 13.17 29.24
C THR A 40 32.17 14.15 28.12
N TRP A 41 33.10 15.04 27.74
CA TRP A 41 32.97 15.91 26.57
C TRP A 41 32.86 15.13 25.24
N LEU A 42 33.46 13.94 25.12
CA LEU A 42 33.29 13.07 23.96
C LEU A 42 31.87 12.50 23.85
N LEU A 43 31.17 12.28 24.97
CA LEU A 43 29.75 11.88 24.95
C LEU A 43 28.86 12.98 24.34
N TYR A 44 29.17 14.25 24.61
CA TYR A 44 28.47 15.38 23.98
C TYR A 44 28.75 15.47 22.48
N ILE A 45 29.98 15.17 22.04
CA ILE A 45 30.34 15.16 20.61
C ILE A 45 29.71 13.98 19.88
N LEU A 46 29.79 12.77 20.43
CA LEU A 46 29.19 11.56 19.87
C LEU A 46 27.65 11.63 19.89
N GLY A 47 27.07 12.18 20.96
CA GLY A 47 25.64 12.46 21.05
C GLY A 47 25.18 13.53 20.05
N GLY A 48 25.91 14.64 19.94
CA GLY A 48 25.59 15.72 19.00
C GLY A 48 25.73 15.31 17.53
N THR A 49 26.77 14.55 17.19
CA THR A 49 26.98 14.04 15.82
C THR A 49 25.92 13.01 15.43
N SER A 50 25.57 12.07 16.31
CA SER A 50 24.50 11.09 16.04
C SER A 50 23.13 11.75 15.86
N LEU A 51 22.79 12.75 16.67
CA LEU A 51 21.59 13.58 16.49
C LEU A 51 21.61 14.36 15.16
N GLY A 52 22.74 14.96 14.80
CA GLY A 52 22.90 15.69 13.54
C GLY A 52 22.71 14.81 12.31
N VAL A 53 23.28 13.60 12.33
CA VAL A 53 23.12 12.59 11.27
C VAL A 53 21.66 12.15 11.16
N LEU A 54 20.98 11.88 12.28
CA LEU A 54 19.57 11.52 12.31
C LEU A 54 18.69 12.63 11.70
N VAL A 55 18.90 13.88 12.12
CA VAL A 55 18.16 15.04 11.59
C VAL A 55 18.40 15.21 10.09
N PHE A 56 19.64 15.04 9.62
CA PHE A 56 19.96 15.09 8.20
C PHE A 56 19.23 14.01 7.40
N PHE A 57 19.24 12.76 7.86
CA PHE A 57 18.52 11.66 7.20
C PHE A 57 17.01 11.89 7.19
N LEU A 58 16.43 12.36 8.30
CA LEU A 58 15.00 12.69 8.37
C LEU A 58 14.64 13.82 7.41
N LYS A 59 15.45 14.88 7.36
CA LYS A 59 15.26 16.00 6.44
C LYS A 59 15.36 15.56 4.98
N ALA A 60 16.40 14.80 4.62
CA ALA A 60 16.56 14.27 3.27
C ALA A 60 15.38 13.37 2.85
N LYS A 61 14.88 12.53 3.76
CA LYS A 61 13.69 11.70 3.51
C LYS A 61 12.43 12.55 3.34
N PHE A 62 12.27 13.60 4.14
CA PHE A 62 11.14 14.52 4.04
C PHE A 62 11.17 15.31 2.72
N ASP A 63 12.33 15.84 2.35
CA ASP A 63 12.53 16.59 1.10
C ASP A 63 12.24 15.72 -0.13
N LYS A 64 12.71 14.46 -0.13
CA LYS A 64 12.41 13.50 -1.20
C LYS A 64 10.91 13.22 -1.32
N ASN A 65 10.24 12.92 -0.20
CA ASN A 65 8.80 12.67 -0.20
C ASN A 65 8.01 13.90 -0.70
N ASN A 66 8.45 15.11 -0.36
CA ASN A 66 7.82 16.34 -0.83
C ASN A 66 8.01 16.54 -2.34
N GLN A 67 9.18 16.21 -2.88
CA GLN A 67 9.42 16.26 -4.33
C GLN A 67 8.55 15.26 -5.10
N GLU A 68 8.41 14.03 -4.60
CA GLU A 68 7.54 13.02 -5.21
C GLU A 68 6.07 13.46 -5.20
N GLU A 69 5.60 14.02 -4.08
CA GLU A 69 4.24 14.54 -3.96
C GLU A 69 4.00 15.74 -4.90
N GLN A 70 4.94 16.68 -4.99
CA GLN A 70 4.84 17.81 -5.92
C GLN A 70 4.79 17.35 -7.37
N LYS A 71 5.59 16.33 -7.73
CA LYS A 71 5.57 15.74 -9.06
C LYS A 71 4.21 15.11 -9.37
N ARG A 72 3.66 14.34 -8.43
CA ARG A 72 2.32 13.73 -8.54
C ARG A 72 1.24 14.79 -8.76
N VAL A 73 1.19 15.80 -7.90
CA VAL A 73 0.20 16.89 -7.98
C VAL A 73 0.34 17.63 -9.31
N ARG A 74 1.56 17.95 -9.73
CA ARG A 74 1.82 18.62 -11.00
C ARG A 74 1.29 17.81 -12.19
N SER A 75 1.59 16.52 -12.25
CA SER A 75 1.11 15.65 -13.32
C SER A 75 -0.43 15.55 -13.34
N ILE A 76 -1.09 15.56 -12.18
CA ILE A 76 -2.56 15.59 -12.11
C ILE A 76 -3.15 16.91 -12.63
N VAL A 77 -2.51 18.03 -12.30
CA VAL A 77 -2.94 19.37 -12.76
C VAL A 77 -2.68 19.55 -14.27
N GLU A 78 -1.60 18.99 -14.80
CA GLU A 78 -1.30 19.00 -16.24
C GLU A 78 -2.40 18.30 -17.06
N GLU A 79 -3.04 17.27 -16.51
CA GLU A 79 -4.16 16.55 -17.13
C GLU A 79 -5.55 17.04 -16.69
N GLU A 80 -5.65 18.17 -15.97
CA GLU A 80 -6.92 18.72 -15.48
C GLU A 80 -7.96 18.96 -16.59
N ASN A 81 -7.51 19.34 -17.78
CA ASN A 81 -8.40 19.52 -18.94
C ASN A 81 -9.02 18.20 -19.43
N PHE A 82 -8.37 17.07 -19.18
CA PHE A 82 -8.86 15.76 -19.60
C PHE A 82 -9.78 15.15 -18.54
N TRP A 83 -9.41 15.25 -17.27
CA TRP A 83 -10.15 14.66 -16.15
C TRP A 83 -11.23 15.56 -15.55
N GLY A 84 -11.15 16.87 -15.75
CA GLY A 84 -12.00 17.84 -15.08
C GLY A 84 -11.47 18.24 -13.71
N LYS A 85 -11.71 19.51 -13.35
CA LYS A 85 -11.17 20.15 -12.13
C LYS A 85 -11.57 19.42 -10.85
N GLU A 86 -12.83 19.05 -10.71
CA GLU A 86 -13.33 18.38 -9.49
C GLU A 86 -12.72 16.99 -9.31
N PHE A 87 -12.60 16.23 -10.40
CA PHE A 87 -12.00 14.89 -10.35
C PHE A 87 -10.49 14.94 -10.10
N SER A 88 -9.77 15.85 -10.75
CA SER A 88 -8.34 16.09 -10.46
C SER A 88 -8.10 16.47 -9.00
N GLN A 89 -8.95 17.32 -8.42
CA GLN A 89 -8.86 17.65 -6.99
C GLN A 89 -9.11 16.44 -6.10
N TRP A 90 -10.09 15.59 -6.44
CA TRP A 90 -10.35 14.36 -5.71
C TRP A 90 -9.15 13.40 -5.74
N LEU A 91 -8.48 13.23 -6.90
CA LEU A 91 -7.26 12.42 -7.02
C LEU A 91 -6.11 12.95 -6.14
N ILE A 92 -5.98 14.27 -6.05
CA ILE A 92 -4.97 14.91 -5.20
C ILE A 92 -5.28 14.63 -3.72
N ILE A 93 -6.51 14.91 -3.28
CA ILE A 93 -6.96 14.80 -1.88
C ILE A 93 -6.84 13.35 -1.38
N ASN A 94 -7.25 12.38 -2.20
CA ASN A 94 -7.19 10.95 -1.84
C ASN A 94 -5.80 10.33 -2.05
N LYS A 95 -4.79 11.14 -2.41
CA LYS A 95 -3.40 10.70 -2.63
C LYS A 95 -3.30 9.53 -3.60
N ILE A 96 -4.09 9.57 -4.66
CA ILE A 96 -4.07 8.54 -5.70
C ILE A 96 -2.71 8.60 -6.41
N ASP A 97 -2.02 7.47 -6.45
CA ASP A 97 -0.76 7.31 -7.17
C ASP A 97 -1.04 7.04 -8.65
N ILE A 98 -1.03 8.10 -9.45
CA ILE A 98 -1.28 8.02 -10.89
C ILE A 98 -0.15 7.36 -11.68
N PHE A 99 1.00 7.09 -11.04
CA PHE A 99 2.13 6.39 -11.66
C PHE A 99 2.05 4.88 -11.45
N ASP A 100 1.16 4.41 -10.58
CA ASP A 100 0.84 2.99 -10.49
C ASP A 100 0.15 2.52 -11.79
N LEU A 101 0.64 1.42 -12.35
CA LEU A 101 0.20 0.93 -13.65
C LEU A 101 -1.30 0.61 -13.68
N ARG A 102 -1.82 -0.01 -12.60
CA ARG A 102 -3.24 -0.39 -12.49
C ARG A 102 -4.11 0.86 -12.41
N ILE A 103 -3.73 1.82 -11.57
CA ILE A 103 -4.43 3.10 -11.45
C ILE A 103 -4.42 3.85 -12.79
N ASN A 104 -3.28 3.91 -13.46
CA ASN A 104 -3.16 4.57 -14.76
C ASN A 104 -4.09 3.95 -15.82
N GLN A 105 -4.17 2.63 -15.88
CA GLN A 105 -5.09 1.90 -16.77
C GLN A 105 -6.56 2.22 -16.48
N ILE A 106 -6.93 2.29 -15.20
CA ILE A 106 -8.28 2.69 -14.78
C ILE A 106 -8.55 4.14 -15.22
N LEU A 107 -7.64 5.08 -14.96
CA LEU A 107 -7.81 6.50 -15.31
C LEU A 107 -7.88 6.73 -16.82
N ALA A 108 -7.22 5.93 -17.65
CA ALA A 108 -7.33 6.00 -19.10
C ALA A 108 -8.76 5.76 -19.62
N LYS A 109 -9.59 5.04 -18.84
CA LYS A 109 -10.99 4.72 -19.16
C LYS A 109 -12.00 5.77 -18.69
N THR A 110 -11.54 6.90 -18.14
CA THR A 110 -12.42 7.92 -17.53
C THR A 110 -13.50 8.43 -18.48
N LYS A 111 -13.19 8.65 -19.76
CA LYS A 111 -14.18 9.10 -20.77
C LYS A 111 -15.23 8.04 -21.12
N GLU A 112 -14.87 6.76 -21.03
CA GLU A 112 -15.74 5.64 -21.39
C GLU A 112 -16.67 5.28 -20.22
N TRP A 113 -16.14 5.25 -19.00
CA TRP A 113 -16.83 4.71 -17.83
C TRP A 113 -17.43 5.79 -16.91
N GLY A 114 -16.97 7.03 -17.06
CA GLY A 114 -17.38 8.16 -16.23
C GLY A 114 -16.67 8.23 -14.88
N GLU A 115 -16.45 9.44 -14.39
CA GLU A 115 -15.66 9.75 -13.19
C GLU A 115 -16.17 9.01 -11.94
N GLU A 116 -17.49 8.98 -11.71
CA GLU A 116 -18.08 8.32 -10.54
C GLU A 116 -17.82 6.82 -10.50
N ARG A 117 -17.77 6.17 -11.67
CA ARG A 117 -17.44 4.75 -11.76
C ARG A 117 -15.96 4.52 -11.51
N ILE A 118 -15.10 5.39 -12.06
CA ILE A 118 -13.66 5.36 -11.80
C ILE A 118 -13.34 5.52 -10.31
N LYS A 119 -13.96 6.48 -9.62
CA LYS A 119 -13.78 6.68 -8.17
C LYS A 119 -14.03 5.38 -7.40
N LYS A 120 -15.15 4.71 -7.68
CA LYS A 120 -15.51 3.43 -7.06
C LYS A 120 -14.49 2.32 -7.36
N LEU A 121 -13.99 2.23 -8.59
CA LEU A 121 -12.97 1.25 -8.96
C LEU A 121 -11.63 1.49 -8.26
N LEU A 122 -11.23 2.75 -8.09
CA LEU A 122 -10.02 3.14 -7.35
C LEU A 122 -10.15 2.90 -5.84
N GLU A 123 -11.35 3.04 -5.30
CA GLU A 123 -11.71 2.66 -3.93
C GLU A 123 -11.91 1.14 -3.76
N GLU A 124 -11.73 0.37 -4.84
CA GLU A 124 -11.97 -1.07 -4.92
C GLU A 124 -13.36 -1.52 -4.47
N ASN A 125 -14.36 -0.66 -4.72
CA ASN A 125 -15.76 -0.87 -4.41
C ASN A 125 -16.51 -1.38 -5.66
N ILE A 126 -16.58 -2.70 -5.79
CA ILE A 126 -17.25 -3.36 -6.91
C ILE A 126 -18.77 -3.30 -6.75
N GLN A 127 -19.49 -2.94 -7.82
CA GLN A 127 -20.94 -2.81 -7.83
C GLN A 127 -21.57 -3.61 -8.96
N ILE A 128 -22.85 -3.93 -8.79
CA ILE A 128 -23.69 -4.54 -9.83
C ILE A 128 -23.68 -3.66 -11.09
N GLY A 129 -23.57 -4.28 -12.26
CA GLY A 129 -23.48 -3.61 -13.55
C GLY A 129 -22.06 -3.19 -13.98
N MET A 130 -21.03 -3.56 -13.21
CA MET A 130 -19.63 -3.46 -13.64
C MET A 130 -19.25 -4.63 -14.53
N THR A 131 -18.31 -4.46 -15.46
CA THR A 131 -17.84 -5.55 -16.33
C THR A 131 -16.72 -6.36 -15.65
N GLU A 132 -16.44 -7.56 -16.15
CA GLU A 132 -15.27 -8.36 -15.73
C GLU A 132 -13.96 -7.57 -15.87
N GLU A 133 -13.79 -6.80 -16.95
CA GLU A 133 -12.61 -5.92 -17.15
C GLU A 133 -12.48 -4.91 -16.00
N MET A 134 -13.57 -4.24 -15.62
CA MET A 134 -13.59 -3.28 -14.52
C MET A 134 -13.17 -3.95 -13.20
N VAL A 135 -13.75 -5.11 -12.89
CA VAL A 135 -13.43 -5.85 -11.66
C VAL A 135 -11.98 -6.30 -11.66
N LYS A 136 -11.48 -6.82 -12.78
CA LYS A 136 -10.10 -7.29 -12.93
C LYS A 136 -9.09 -6.16 -12.79
N LEU A 137 -9.34 -5.00 -13.38
CA LEU A 137 -8.49 -3.83 -13.19
C LEU A 137 -8.54 -3.32 -11.75
N SER A 138 -9.69 -3.38 -11.09
CA SER A 138 -9.83 -2.90 -9.72
C SER A 138 -9.25 -3.86 -8.67
N LYS A 139 -9.50 -5.16 -8.76
CA LYS A 139 -9.11 -6.16 -7.74
C LYS A 139 -7.93 -7.05 -8.13
N GLY A 140 -7.50 -7.01 -9.39
CA GLY A 140 -6.53 -7.93 -9.93
C GLY A 140 -7.15 -9.31 -10.26
N GLU A 141 -6.28 -10.31 -10.39
CA GLU A 141 -6.71 -11.68 -10.66
C GLU A 141 -7.42 -12.30 -9.45
N PRO A 142 -8.56 -12.99 -9.67
CA PRO A 142 -9.21 -13.74 -8.60
C PRO A 142 -8.34 -14.94 -8.16
N MET A 143 -8.56 -15.39 -6.92
CA MET A 143 -7.94 -16.61 -6.40
C MET A 143 -8.49 -17.85 -7.09
N GLU A 144 -9.80 -17.84 -7.37
CA GLU A 144 -10.52 -18.96 -7.96
C GLU A 144 -11.65 -18.41 -8.85
N ILE A 145 -11.93 -19.11 -9.95
CA ILE A 145 -13.06 -18.86 -10.83
C ILE A 145 -13.89 -20.13 -10.88
N ILE A 146 -15.15 -20.04 -10.47
CA ILE A 146 -16.12 -21.15 -10.43
C ILE A 146 -17.12 -20.94 -11.57
N TYR A 147 -17.35 -21.98 -12.36
CA TYR A 147 -18.36 -22.01 -13.42
C TYR A 147 -19.52 -22.90 -12.97
N PRO A 148 -20.68 -22.34 -12.59
CA PRO A 148 -21.75 -23.09 -11.91
C PRO A 148 -22.35 -24.22 -12.75
N ASP A 149 -22.27 -24.09 -14.08
CA ASP A 149 -23.02 -24.93 -15.01
C ASP A 149 -22.15 -26.08 -15.56
N GLY A 150 -20.87 -26.14 -15.15
CA GLY A 150 -19.87 -27.03 -15.75
C GLY A 150 -19.56 -26.69 -17.22
N SER A 151 -20.17 -25.66 -17.78
CA SER A 151 -19.91 -25.16 -19.13
C SER A 151 -18.62 -24.36 -19.17
N LEU A 152 -17.80 -24.58 -20.21
CA LEU A 152 -16.69 -23.69 -20.60
C LEU A 152 -17.18 -22.36 -21.19
N ILE A 153 -18.50 -22.14 -21.22
CA ILE A 153 -19.12 -20.93 -21.73
C ILE A 153 -19.09 -19.90 -20.61
N ILE A 154 -18.43 -18.78 -20.87
CA ILE A 154 -18.09 -17.69 -19.94
C ILE A 154 -19.33 -16.87 -19.53
N GLU A 155 -20.53 -17.27 -19.97
CA GLU A 155 -21.78 -16.56 -19.69
C GLU A 155 -22.03 -16.44 -18.19
N ASN A 156 -21.77 -17.50 -17.41
CA ASN A 156 -21.92 -17.46 -15.96
C ASN A 156 -20.61 -17.81 -15.27
N SER A 157 -20.07 -16.89 -14.47
CA SER A 157 -18.86 -17.14 -13.68
C SER A 157 -18.97 -16.53 -12.28
N GLN A 158 -18.29 -17.15 -11.32
CA GLN A 158 -18.18 -16.63 -9.96
C GLN A 158 -16.71 -16.52 -9.60
N TRP A 159 -16.26 -15.29 -9.38
CA TRP A 159 -14.88 -14.99 -9.03
C TRP A 159 -14.76 -14.87 -7.51
N VAL A 160 -13.73 -15.51 -6.96
CA VAL A 160 -13.47 -15.55 -5.52
C VAL A 160 -12.20 -14.78 -5.22
N TYR A 161 -12.30 -13.81 -4.31
CA TYR A 161 -11.18 -13.02 -3.82
C TYR A 161 -11.00 -13.24 -2.32
N GLN A 162 -9.76 -13.42 -1.87
CA GLN A 162 -9.46 -13.47 -0.44
C GLN A 162 -9.28 -12.05 0.10
N LEU A 163 -10.14 -11.68 1.05
CA LEU A 163 -10.00 -10.47 1.84
C LEU A 163 -9.14 -10.73 3.09
N ALA A 164 -8.81 -9.67 3.81
CA ALA A 164 -8.09 -9.78 5.08
C ALA A 164 -8.87 -10.67 6.08
N LYS A 165 -8.12 -11.43 6.91
CA LYS A 165 -8.66 -12.27 8.00
C LYS A 165 -9.58 -13.42 7.54
N LYS A 166 -9.28 -14.05 6.39
CA LYS A 166 -10.03 -15.21 5.84
C LYS A 166 -11.48 -14.93 5.43
N LYS A 167 -11.86 -13.65 5.28
CA LYS A 167 -13.11 -13.31 4.60
C LYS A 167 -12.96 -13.54 3.09
N MET A 168 -14.01 -13.97 2.42
CA MET A 168 -14.00 -14.22 0.98
C MET A 168 -15.01 -13.27 0.33
N LEU A 169 -14.59 -12.61 -0.75
CA LEU A 169 -15.47 -11.82 -1.59
C LEU A 169 -15.82 -12.66 -2.81
N TYR A 170 -17.11 -12.87 -3.02
CA TYR A 170 -17.67 -13.58 -4.14
C TYR A 170 -18.35 -12.59 -5.08
N ILE A 171 -17.92 -12.59 -6.35
CA ILE A 171 -18.48 -11.73 -7.39
C ILE A 171 -19.05 -12.63 -8.47
N HIS A 172 -20.36 -12.54 -8.70
CA HIS A 172 -21.05 -13.30 -9.74
C HIS A 172 -21.19 -12.45 -10.99
N PHE A 173 -20.89 -13.05 -12.12
CA PHE A 173 -21.03 -12.50 -13.45
C PHE A 173 -22.07 -13.28 -14.23
N GLU A 174 -22.94 -12.56 -14.91
CA GLU A 174 -23.79 -13.05 -16.00
C GLU A 174 -23.48 -12.18 -17.22
N ASP A 175 -23.18 -12.79 -18.36
CA ASP A 175 -22.75 -12.12 -19.59
C ASP A 175 -21.57 -11.14 -19.38
N GLN A 176 -20.58 -11.54 -18.57
CA GLN A 176 -19.41 -10.73 -18.18
C GLN A 176 -19.74 -9.46 -17.38
N ILE A 177 -20.96 -9.36 -16.83
CA ILE A 177 -21.43 -8.22 -16.02
C ILE A 177 -21.72 -8.70 -14.60
N VAL A 178 -21.25 -7.94 -13.61
CA VAL A 178 -21.52 -8.22 -12.20
C VAL A 178 -23.02 -8.16 -11.93
N THR A 179 -23.60 -9.29 -11.51
CA THR A 179 -25.00 -9.37 -11.08
C THR A 179 -25.15 -9.45 -9.58
N ARG A 180 -24.12 -9.93 -8.87
CA ARG A 180 -24.13 -10.07 -7.41
C ARG A 180 -22.74 -9.96 -6.80
N VAL A 181 -22.68 -9.33 -5.62
CA VAL A 181 -21.49 -9.25 -4.77
C VAL A 181 -21.86 -9.75 -3.37
N ALA A 182 -21.06 -10.66 -2.79
CA ALA A 182 -21.28 -11.22 -1.45
C ALA A 182 -19.95 -11.37 -0.69
N GLU A 183 -19.97 -11.16 0.64
CA GLU A 183 -18.81 -11.26 1.55
C GLU A 183 -18.98 -12.34 2.63
#